data_AF-A0A3D3ER78-F1
#
_entry.id   AF-A0A3D3ER78-F1
#
_cell.length_a   1.000
_cell.length_b   1.000
_cell.length_c   1.000
_cell.angle_alpha   90.00
_cell.angle_beta   90.00
_cell.angle_gamma   90.00
#
_symmetry.space_group_name_H-M   'P 1'
#
loop_
_entity.id
_entity.type
_entity.pdbx_description
1 polymer ?
#
loop_
_entity_poly.entity_id
_entity_poly.type
_entity_poly.pdbx_seq_one_letter_code
_entity_poly.pdbx_strand_id
1 'polypeptide(L)'
;KYNWHEADLSELEGVFARGDRRISKVIYDAYKAGCLYDSWSEYFDFEKWQKAFKDNGIDYRFYTCRERGEEEIFPWDFIDTGITKKFLLREYRNAKEEKVTLNCRQSCAGCGAKSFSGGICYRSGANPEEVTNESTN
;
A
#
# COMPACT_ATOMS: atom_id res chain seq x y z
N LYS A 1 -10.99 9.93 -22.07
CA LYS A 1 -10.09 9.16 -22.97
C LYS A 1 -9.40 8.13 -22.08
N TYR A 2 -9.67 6.84 -22.25
CA TYR A 2 -9.13 5.80 -21.38
C TYR A 2 -7.72 5.44 -21.85
N ASN A 3 -6.70 5.67 -21.02
CA ASN A 3 -5.30 5.33 -21.33
C ASN A 3 -5.04 3.91 -20.85
N TRP A 4 -4.88 2.99 -21.81
CA TRP A 4 -4.64 1.57 -21.53
C TRP A 4 -3.39 1.32 -20.69
N HIS A 5 -2.37 2.18 -20.81
CA HIS A 5 -1.11 2.09 -20.07
C HIS A 5 -1.24 2.26 -18.55
N GLU A 6 -2.29 2.91 -18.05
CA GLU A 6 -2.45 3.11 -16.60
C GLU A 6 -2.76 1.82 -15.85
N ALA A 7 -3.43 0.87 -16.51
CA ALA A 7 -3.75 -0.43 -15.92
C ALA A 7 -2.49 -1.29 -15.73
N ASP A 8 -1.64 -1.36 -16.77
CA ASP A 8 -0.40 -2.14 -16.75
C ASP A 8 0.60 -1.61 -15.72
N LEU A 9 0.71 -0.29 -15.58
CA LEU A 9 1.54 0.33 -14.55
C LEU A 9 0.99 0.03 -13.15
N SER A 10 -0.33 0.11 -12.95
CA SER A 10 -0.97 -0.22 -11.67
C SER A 10 -0.72 -1.67 -11.24
N GLU A 11 -0.65 -2.60 -12.19
CA GLU A 11 -0.27 -4.00 -11.91
C GLU A 11 1.16 -4.08 -11.36
N LEU A 12 2.12 -3.38 -11.97
CA LEU A 12 3.51 -3.36 -11.49
C LEU A 12 3.65 -2.72 -10.11
N GLU A 13 2.98 -1.58 -9.88
CA GLU A 13 2.93 -0.96 -8.55
C GLU A 13 2.37 -1.94 -7.52
N GLY A 14 1.32 -2.67 -7.90
CA GLY A 14 0.75 -3.74 -7.10
C GLY A 14 1.75 -4.86 -6.77
N VAL A 15 2.55 -5.29 -7.74
CA VAL A 15 3.61 -6.28 -7.53
C VAL A 15 4.67 -5.74 -6.57
N PHE A 16 5.16 -4.51 -6.78
CA PHE A 16 6.24 -3.95 -5.97
C PHE A 16 5.81 -3.63 -4.53
N ALA A 17 4.57 -3.15 -4.34
CA ALA A 17 4.01 -2.93 -3.02
C ALA A 17 3.86 -4.22 -2.19
N ARG A 18 3.72 -5.38 -2.87
CA ARG A 18 3.47 -6.69 -2.23
C ARG A 18 4.58 -7.71 -2.49
N GLY A 19 5.69 -7.25 -3.06
CA GLY A 19 6.79 -8.09 -3.51
C GLY A 19 7.62 -8.64 -2.37
N ASP A 20 8.34 -9.71 -2.64
CA ASP A 20 9.36 -10.26 -1.75
C ASP A 20 10.70 -10.36 -2.45
N ARG A 21 11.69 -10.98 -1.80
CA ARG A 21 13.04 -11.13 -2.34
C ARG A 21 13.08 -11.76 -3.74
N ARG A 22 12.09 -12.57 -4.13
CA ARG A 22 12.00 -13.17 -5.47
C ARG A 22 11.87 -12.11 -6.57
N ILE A 23 11.25 -10.97 -6.28
CA ILE A 23 11.07 -9.87 -7.23
C ILE A 23 12.39 -9.16 -7.56
N SER A 24 13.40 -9.24 -6.67
CA SER A 24 14.69 -8.56 -6.88
C SER A 24 15.36 -8.95 -8.21
N LYS A 25 15.30 -10.23 -8.58
CA LYS A 25 15.89 -10.72 -9.84
C LYS A 25 15.10 -10.25 -11.06
N VAL A 26 13.77 -10.16 -10.95
CA VAL A 26 12.92 -9.60 -12.02
C VAL A 26 13.27 -8.15 -12.28
N ILE A 27 13.38 -7.32 -11.23
CA ILE A 27 13.76 -5.91 -11.36
C ILE A 27 15.13 -5.78 -12.03
N TYR A 28 16.10 -6.61 -11.60
CA TYR A 28 17.43 -6.60 -12.20
C TYR A 28 17.42 -6.98 -13.69
N ASP A 29 16.71 -8.05 -14.05
CA ASP A 29 16.63 -8.51 -15.45
C ASP A 29 15.85 -7.53 -16.34
N ALA A 30 14.79 -6.89 -15.82
CA ALA A 30 14.05 -5.83 -16.50
C ALA A 30 14.94 -4.59 -16.74
N TYR A 31 15.71 -4.18 -15.73
CA TYR A 31 16.72 -3.13 -15.88
C TYR A 31 17.75 -3.49 -16.97
N LYS A 32 18.26 -4.73 -16.98
CA LYS A 32 19.17 -5.20 -18.03
C LYS A 32 18.54 -5.22 -19.44
N ALA A 33 17.21 -5.34 -19.52
CA ALA A 33 16.43 -5.25 -20.75
C ALA A 33 16.07 -3.80 -21.15
N GLY A 34 16.49 -2.80 -20.36
CA GLY A 34 16.28 -1.38 -20.65
C GLY A 34 14.98 -0.79 -20.12
N CYS A 35 14.31 -1.44 -19.15
CA CYS A 35 13.22 -0.82 -18.39
C CYS A 35 13.80 0.27 -17.49
N LEU A 36 13.73 1.51 -17.97
CA LEU A 36 14.22 2.73 -17.33
C LEU A 36 13.22 3.83 -17.60
N TYR A 37 13.03 4.71 -16.61
CA TYR A 37 12.08 5.83 -16.70
C TYR A 37 10.61 5.38 -16.89
N ASP A 38 10.23 4.21 -16.34
CA ASP A 38 8.87 3.65 -16.43
C ASP A 38 7.76 4.53 -15.83
N SER A 39 8.11 5.56 -15.05
CA SER A 39 7.16 6.58 -14.57
C SER A 39 6.61 7.49 -15.68
N TRP A 40 7.24 7.49 -16.85
CA TRP A 40 6.85 8.27 -18.01
C TRP A 40 6.25 7.34 -19.06
N SER A 41 4.97 7.53 -19.38
CA SER A 41 4.21 6.59 -20.22
C SER A 41 4.82 6.31 -21.60
N GLU A 42 5.62 7.24 -22.13
CA GLU A 42 6.30 7.11 -23.43
C GLU A 42 7.52 6.17 -23.40
N TYR A 43 8.09 5.89 -22.22
CA TYR A 43 9.19 4.94 -22.04
C TYR A 43 8.72 3.61 -21.43
N PHE A 44 7.49 3.56 -20.93
CA PHE A 44 6.93 2.38 -20.29
C PHE A 44 6.66 1.26 -21.30
N ASP A 45 7.25 0.09 -21.05
CA ASP A 45 7.15 -1.09 -21.91
C ASP A 45 6.82 -2.32 -21.06
N PHE A 46 5.51 -2.61 -20.97
CA PHE A 46 5.02 -3.71 -20.14
C PHE A 46 5.41 -5.10 -20.68
N GLU A 47 5.63 -5.24 -21.98
CA GLU A 47 6.04 -6.52 -22.58
C GLU A 47 7.42 -6.95 -22.07
N LYS A 48 8.35 -6.01 -21.90
CA LYS A 48 9.65 -6.28 -21.27
C LYS A 48 9.51 -6.75 -19.82
N TRP A 49 8.60 -6.15 -19.05
CA TRP A 49 8.31 -6.58 -17.69
C TRP A 49 7.71 -7.98 -17.66
N GLN A 50 6.71 -8.27 -18.49
CA GLN A 50 6.12 -9.60 -18.62
C GLN A 50 7.15 -10.65 -19.00
N LYS A 51 8.08 -10.31 -19.92
CA LYS A 51 9.20 -11.18 -20.27
C LYS A 51 10.12 -11.42 -19.07
N ALA A 52 10.50 -10.39 -18.32
CA ALA A 52 11.35 -10.52 -17.13
C ALA A 52 10.69 -11.40 -16.05
N PHE A 53 9.38 -11.27 -15.83
CA PHE A 53 8.62 -12.17 -14.94
C PHE A 53 8.67 -13.62 -15.42
N LYS A 54 8.37 -13.85 -16.71
CA LYS A 54 8.37 -15.17 -17.33
C LYS A 54 9.75 -15.85 -17.27
N ASP A 55 10.81 -15.13 -17.59
CA ASP A 55 12.19 -15.63 -17.57
C ASP A 55 12.66 -16.02 -16.16
N ASN A 56 12.06 -15.41 -15.13
CA ASN A 56 12.29 -15.74 -13.73
C ASN A 56 11.32 -16.77 -13.14
N GLY A 57 10.39 -17.30 -13.95
CA GLY A 57 9.39 -18.27 -13.50
C GLY A 57 8.41 -17.71 -12.46
N ILE A 58 8.14 -16.41 -12.51
CA ILE A 58 7.25 -15.72 -11.57
C ILE A 58 5.99 -15.28 -12.30
N ASP A 59 4.83 -15.68 -11.80
CA ASP A 59 3.56 -15.08 -12.19
C ASP A 59 3.31 -13.82 -11.36
N TYR A 60 3.25 -12.66 -12.01
CA TYR A 60 3.02 -11.38 -11.33
C TYR A 60 1.63 -11.34 -10.65
N ARG A 61 0.64 -12.08 -11.17
CA ARG A 61 -0.72 -12.16 -10.59
C ARG A 61 -0.74 -12.82 -9.22
N PHE A 62 0.28 -13.61 -8.88
CA PHE A 62 0.47 -14.12 -7.52
C PHE A 62 0.52 -12.98 -6.48
N TYR A 63 1.01 -11.79 -6.87
CA TYR A 63 1.12 -10.65 -5.96
C TYR A 63 -0.11 -9.75 -5.99
N THR A 64 -0.86 -9.71 -7.10
CA THR A 64 -1.97 -8.75 -7.30
C THR A 64 -3.36 -9.34 -7.14
N CYS A 65 -3.59 -10.62 -7.45
CA CYS A 65 -4.94 -11.18 -7.55
C CYS A 65 -5.33 -12.17 -6.45
N ARG A 66 -4.38 -12.67 -5.64
CA ARG A 66 -4.70 -13.67 -4.61
C ARG A 66 -5.24 -13.04 -3.33
N GLU A 67 -6.17 -13.74 -2.69
CA GLU A 67 -6.53 -13.42 -1.32
C GLU A 67 -5.37 -13.76 -0.36
N ARG A 68 -5.20 -12.92 0.66
CA ARG A 68 -4.18 -13.08 1.70
C ARG A 68 -4.86 -13.34 3.02
N GLY A 69 -4.42 -14.38 3.71
CA GLY A 69 -4.96 -14.75 5.01
C GLY A 69 -4.51 -13.78 6.10
N GLU A 70 -5.30 -13.67 7.17
CA GLU A 70 -4.97 -12.80 8.30
C GLU A 70 -3.75 -13.29 9.09
N GLU A 71 -3.51 -14.61 9.08
CA GLU A 71 -2.37 -15.27 9.73
C GLU A 71 -1.14 -15.40 8.81
N GLU A 72 -1.21 -14.85 7.59
CA GLU A 72 -0.08 -14.87 6.67
C GLU A 72 1.06 -13.97 7.19
N ILE A 73 2.29 -14.47 7.06
CA ILE A 73 3.49 -13.68 7.32
C ILE A 73 3.82 -12.93 6.03
N PHE A 74 3.77 -11.60 6.10
CA PHE A 74 4.04 -10.77 4.95
C PHE A 74 5.53 -10.45 4.80
N PRO A 75 6.05 -10.38 3.57
CA PRO A 75 7.42 -9.99 3.31
C PRO A 75 7.83 -8.65 3.91
N TRP A 76 6.88 -7.75 4.13
CA TRP A 76 7.07 -6.42 4.72
C TRP A 76 6.72 -6.35 6.22
N ASP A 77 6.39 -7.47 6.89
CA ASP A 77 6.03 -7.48 8.32
C ASP A 77 7.19 -7.00 9.23
N PHE A 78 8.43 -6.97 8.74
CA PHE A 78 9.57 -6.44 9.47
C PHE A 78 9.64 -4.90 9.49
N ILE A 79 8.81 -4.22 8.70
CA ILE A 79 8.78 -2.76 8.63
C ILE A 79 7.91 -2.23 9.78
N ASP A 80 8.55 -1.58 10.74
CA ASP A 80 7.86 -0.93 11.85
C ASP A 80 7.55 0.53 11.51
N THR A 81 6.26 0.83 11.35
CA THR A 81 5.74 2.20 11.15
C THR A 81 5.12 2.77 12.42
N GLY A 82 5.28 2.11 13.57
CA GLY A 82 4.61 2.39 14.83
C GLY A 82 3.12 2.00 14.84
N ILE A 83 2.56 1.56 13.72
CA ILE A 83 1.19 1.06 13.61
C ILE A 83 1.19 -0.45 13.82
N THR A 84 0.38 -0.95 14.74
CA THR A 84 0.34 -2.38 15.07
C THR A 84 -0.34 -3.21 13.99
N LYS A 85 0.16 -4.42 13.69
CA LYS A 85 -0.51 -5.38 12.78
C LYS A 85 -1.94 -5.69 13.21
N LYS A 86 -2.19 -5.77 14.53
CA LYS A 86 -3.53 -5.94 15.10
C LYS A 86 -4.48 -4.81 14.70
N PHE A 87 -4.02 -3.55 14.72
CA PHE A 87 -4.81 -2.42 14.26
C PHE A 87 -5.10 -2.52 12.76
N LEU A 88 -4.08 -2.78 11.92
CA LEU A 88 -4.27 -2.90 10.47
C LEU A 88 -5.27 -4.01 10.10
N LEU A 89 -5.22 -5.17 10.77
CA LEU A 89 -6.20 -6.25 10.58
C LEU A 89 -7.62 -5.82 10.99
N ARG A 90 -7.76 -5.08 12.10
CA ARG A 90 -9.06 -4.54 12.52
C ARG A 90 -9.60 -3.55 11.49
N GLU A 91 -8.77 -2.65 10.98
CA GLU A 91 -9.17 -1.69 9.94
C GLU A 91 -9.53 -2.38 8.62
N TYR A 92 -8.84 -3.46 8.26
CA TYR A 92 -9.19 -4.30 7.11
C TYR A 92 -10.57 -4.95 7.26
N ARG A 93 -10.89 -5.48 8.45
CA ARG A 93 -12.23 -6.02 8.74
C ARG A 93 -13.30 -4.92 8.73
N ASN A 94 -13.02 -3.78 9.34
CA ASN A 94 -13.92 -2.62 9.28
C ASN A 94 -14.20 -2.20 7.84
N ALA A 95 -13.17 -2.13 6.98
CA ALA A 95 -13.32 -1.79 5.57
C ALA A 95 -14.19 -2.80 4.81
N LYS A 96 -14.03 -4.11 5.07
CA LYS A 96 -14.90 -5.16 4.52
C LYS A 96 -16.36 -5.02 4.97
N GLU A 97 -16.58 -4.51 6.18
CA GLU A 97 -17.90 -4.26 6.77
C GLU A 97 -18.43 -2.84 6.50
N GLU A 98 -17.75 -2.06 5.66
CA GLU A 98 -18.10 -0.66 5.33
C GLU A 98 -18.17 0.26 6.57
N LYS A 99 -17.46 -0.09 7.65
CA LYS A 99 -17.39 0.68 8.90
C LYS A 99 -16.29 1.72 8.84
N VAL A 100 -16.65 2.98 9.06
CA VAL A 100 -15.71 4.10 9.11
C VAL A 100 -15.07 4.21 10.50
N THR A 101 -13.74 4.26 10.53
CA THR A 101 -12.99 4.61 11.74
C THR A 101 -12.91 6.12 11.89
N LEU A 102 -13.28 6.63 13.06
CA LEU A 102 -13.32 8.06 13.35
C LEU A 102 -11.92 8.70 13.30
N ASN A 103 -11.88 10.00 13.04
CA ASN A 103 -10.64 10.76 13.04
C ASN A 103 -10.01 10.80 14.45
N CYS A 104 -8.68 10.82 14.54
CA CYS A 104 -7.93 10.90 15.80
C CYS A 104 -8.27 12.12 16.66
N ARG A 105 -8.81 13.19 16.07
CA ARG A 105 -9.40 14.31 16.82
C ARG A 105 -10.68 13.85 17.52
N GLN A 106 -11.61 13.20 16.83
CA GLN A 106 -12.88 12.80 17.45
C GLN A 106 -12.70 11.70 18.50
N SER A 107 -11.90 10.67 18.17
CA SER A 107 -11.61 9.58 19.09
C SER A 107 -10.33 8.85 18.68
N CYS A 108 -9.48 8.51 19.65
CA CYS A 108 -8.27 7.74 19.39
C CYS A 108 -8.64 6.30 18.99
N ALA A 109 -8.26 5.91 17.77
CA ALA A 109 -8.51 4.55 17.27
C ALA A 109 -7.52 3.49 17.80
N GLY A 110 -6.49 3.90 18.56
CA GLY A 110 -5.52 2.98 19.16
C GLY A 110 -4.59 2.31 18.14
N CYS A 111 -4.08 3.07 17.15
CA CYS A 111 -3.28 2.51 16.06
C CYS A 111 -1.88 2.04 16.47
N GLY A 112 -1.32 2.60 17.54
CA GLY A 112 0.05 2.34 18.01
C GLY A 112 0.99 3.53 17.88
N ALA A 113 0.67 4.50 17.00
CA ALA A 113 1.53 5.66 16.69
C ALA A 113 1.88 6.55 17.89
N LYS A 114 1.23 6.37 19.04
CA LYS A 114 1.61 7.03 20.29
C LYS A 114 3.06 6.71 20.69
N SER A 115 3.66 5.62 20.20
CA SER A 115 5.07 5.29 20.41
C SER A 115 6.05 6.38 19.95
N PHE A 116 5.66 7.23 18.99
CA PHE A 116 6.52 8.30 18.46
C PHE A 116 6.60 9.57 19.33
N SER A 117 5.91 9.62 20.47
CA SER A 117 6.01 10.74 21.41
C SER A 117 5.68 12.13 20.83
N GLY A 118 4.84 12.21 19.78
CA GLY A 118 4.48 13.47 19.14
C GLY A 118 3.15 13.47 18.38
N GLY A 119 2.84 14.62 17.77
CA GLY A 119 1.66 14.79 16.92
C GLY A 119 0.34 14.86 17.69
N ILE A 120 -0.77 14.58 16.97
CA ILE A 120 -2.13 14.61 17.51
C ILE A 120 -2.32 13.66 18.71
N CYS A 121 -1.53 12.59 18.79
CA CYS A 121 -1.55 11.62 19.89
C CYS A 121 -1.19 12.19 21.27
N TYR A 122 -0.59 13.38 21.31
CA TYR A 122 -0.13 14.06 22.53
C TYR A 122 -0.75 15.45 22.71
N ARG A 123 -1.60 15.89 21.79
CA ARG A 123 -2.35 17.14 21.95
C ARG A 123 -3.55 16.85 22.85
N SER A 124 -3.56 17.40 24.07
CA SER A 124 -4.72 17.37 24.94
C SER A 124 -5.86 18.17 24.31
N GLY A 125 -7.06 17.59 24.23
CA GLY A 125 -8.25 18.32 23.82
C GLY A 125 -8.63 18.05 22.38
N ALA A 126 -9.56 17.14 22.19
CA ALA A 126 -10.57 17.33 21.19
C ALA A 126 -11.89 17.31 21.92
N ASN A 127 -12.37 18.51 22.24
CA ASN A 127 -13.75 18.66 22.63
C ASN A 127 -14.60 18.32 21.40
N PRO A 128 -15.60 17.43 21.50
CA PRO A 128 -16.50 17.11 20.39
C PRO A 128 -17.23 18.33 19.80
N GLU A 129 -17.29 19.43 20.54
CA GLU A 129 -18.05 20.65 20.21
C GLU A 129 -17.34 21.61 19.24
N GLU A 130 -16.03 21.47 18.98
CA GLU A 130 -15.31 22.38 18.06
C GLU A 130 -15.34 21.93 16.58
N VAL A 131 -15.88 20.75 16.27
CA VAL A 131 -15.82 20.14 14.94
C VAL A 131 -16.92 20.64 13.98
N THR A 132 -17.91 21.41 14.46
CA THR A 132 -19.08 21.81 13.64
C THR A 132 -18.90 23.10 12.82
N ASN A 133 -17.78 23.82 12.92
CA ASN A 133 -17.65 25.17 12.32
C ASN A 133 -16.70 25.30 11.11
N GLU A 134 -16.26 24.21 10.47
CA GLU A 134 -15.42 24.29 9.25
C GLU A 134 -16.16 23.88 7.96
N SER A 135 -17.49 23.95 7.93
CA SER A 135 -18.29 23.71 6.72
C SER A 135 -19.15 24.91 6.30
N THR A 136 -18.54 26.09 6.22
CA THR A 136 -19.03 27.24 5.45
C THR A 136 -17.87 28.15 5.05
N ASN A 137 -17.34 27.91 3.85
CA ASN A 137 -16.86 28.93 2.91
C ASN A 137 -16.78 28.30 1.52
#